data_AF-A0A2L2YA76-F1
#
_entry.id   AF-A0A2L2YA76-F1
#
_cell.length_a   1.000
_cell.length_b   1.000
_cell.length_c   1.000
_cell.angle_alpha   90.00
_cell.angle_beta   90.00
_cell.angle_gamma   90.00
#
_symmetry.space_group_name_H-M   'P 1'
#
loop_
_entity.id
_entity.type
_entity.pdbx_description
1 polymer ?
#
loop_
_entity_poly.entity_id
_entity_poly.type
_entity_poly.pdbx_seq_one_letter_code
_entity_poly.pdbx_strand_id
1 'polypeptide(L)'
;MRRKPVSVVHQFYAYRISPSLFMQQIEIANPLNEDLTLILRQESTTSNENTPLVITLPNGNKFEYKVFSEEVKVPGSSDSIMISIAATKVPSAITLSPKSSKKLVIRTSIHYSEPTSVSIPESVKQKLESQSQMDLRNALDADPWYLRKKHVEAWKKIWHSGFTISISRAQGALNGDRINASLYYVLSNSRDYLSETDITPQQRFSFQRSLYLPDKCYSGHHTLQASTLWSDLRTVADVNRIVALWFLTLAKQGCYRLLRAGTEGVMQAMILSFGGFKFSDHHLEFDTEPKDLHRDLHFRRIIYGNATHVNVSVTVQEDNKALIYTALDRSDKEYYACDGGCLDPPVKLGSDPVQLPVKLTSPITAILYITADKQHMEELKHAIHVTGVVEAPAHEHHIIALHKHGHQLGGLPAFFWVSIAFLIAVFHLFLAKLIYNEYCGNQEKARGRYVV
;
A
#
# COMPACT_ATOMS: atom_id res chain seq x y z
N MET A 1 15.65 -10.08 -42.00
CA MET A 1 14.44 -9.26 -41.75
C MET A 1 14.68 -8.41 -40.50
N ARG A 2 14.74 -7.08 -40.63
CA ARG A 2 14.71 -6.19 -39.44
C ARG A 2 13.28 -6.18 -38.91
N ARG A 3 13.08 -6.52 -37.63
CA ARG A 3 11.77 -6.40 -36.98
C ARG A 3 11.37 -4.93 -36.99
N LYS A 4 10.20 -4.60 -37.55
CA LYS A 4 9.62 -3.26 -37.53
C LYS A 4 9.00 -3.04 -36.14
N PRO A 5 9.54 -2.14 -35.31
CA PRO A 5 9.02 -1.94 -33.96
C PRO A 5 7.69 -1.19 -34.04
N VAL A 6 6.71 -1.66 -33.28
CA VAL A 6 5.42 -0.99 -33.03
C VAL A 6 5.33 -0.77 -31.52
N SER A 7 4.93 0.43 -31.10
CA SER A 7 4.73 0.71 -29.68
C SER A 7 3.25 0.53 -29.33
N VAL A 8 2.97 -0.31 -28.34
CA VAL A 8 1.63 -0.53 -27.80
C VAL A 8 1.69 -0.35 -26.29
N VAL A 9 0.92 0.60 -25.76
CA VAL A 9 0.83 0.92 -24.34
C VAL A 9 -0.58 0.59 -23.86
N HIS A 10 -0.66 -0.29 -22.86
CA HIS A 10 -1.91 -0.66 -22.20
C HIS A 10 -1.96 -0.01 -20.82
N GLN A 11 -3.04 0.71 -20.54
CA GLN A 11 -3.35 1.25 -19.23
C GLN A 11 -4.75 0.78 -18.83
N PHE A 12 -4.94 0.31 -17.61
CA PHE A 12 -6.24 -0.14 -17.14
C PHE A 12 -6.40 0.13 -15.65
N TYR A 13 -7.65 0.28 -15.21
CA TYR A 13 -8.01 0.43 -13.82
C TYR A 13 -9.47 0.05 -13.58
N ALA A 14 -9.74 -0.56 -12.42
CA ALA A 14 -11.09 -0.62 -11.86
C ALA A 14 -11.41 0.74 -11.26
N TYR A 15 -12.49 1.38 -11.71
CA TYR A 15 -12.85 2.71 -11.26
C TYR A 15 -13.29 2.67 -9.80
N ARG A 16 -12.74 3.58 -8.98
CA ARG A 16 -12.86 3.47 -7.52
C ARG A 16 -14.21 3.98 -7.02
N ILE A 17 -14.78 4.95 -7.73
CA ILE A 17 -16.00 5.68 -7.35
C ILE A 17 -17.26 4.95 -7.82
N SER A 18 -17.17 4.16 -8.89
CA SER A 18 -18.25 3.28 -9.32
C SER A 18 -17.69 1.86 -9.44
N PRO A 19 -18.11 0.95 -8.55
CA PRO A 19 -17.54 -0.39 -8.37
C PRO A 19 -17.73 -1.30 -9.59
N SER A 20 -18.73 -0.99 -10.44
CA SER A 20 -19.07 -1.76 -11.62
C SER A 20 -18.19 -1.41 -12.83
N LEU A 21 -17.48 -0.27 -12.80
CA LEU A 21 -16.81 0.26 -13.98
C LEU A 21 -15.34 -0.14 -14.05
N PHE A 22 -14.95 -0.76 -15.16
CA PHE A 22 -13.57 -1.04 -15.55
C PHE A 22 -13.21 -0.24 -16.81
N MET A 23 -12.03 0.38 -16.76
CA MET A 23 -11.52 1.25 -17.81
C MET A 23 -10.23 0.67 -18.38
N GLN A 24 -10.16 0.61 -19.71
CA GLN A 24 -8.96 0.20 -20.43
C GLN A 24 -8.65 1.20 -21.54
N GLN A 25 -7.39 1.59 -21.64
CA GLN A 25 -6.86 2.46 -22.68
C GLN A 25 -5.73 1.72 -23.40
N ILE A 26 -5.84 1.64 -24.72
CA ILE A 26 -4.82 1.07 -25.59
C ILE A 26 -4.33 2.19 -26.50
N GLU A 27 -3.06 2.56 -26.36
CA GLU A 27 -2.41 3.54 -27.21
C GLU A 27 -1.41 2.84 -28.12
N ILE A 28 -1.57 3.06 -29.41
CA ILE A 28 -0.78 2.41 -30.45
C ILE A 28 -0.09 3.51 -31.25
N ALA A 29 1.23 3.43 -31.37
CA ALA A 29 2.00 4.35 -32.20
C ALA A 29 2.70 3.59 -33.32
N ASN A 30 2.54 4.11 -34.55
CA ASN A 30 3.21 3.63 -35.75
C ASN A 30 4.45 4.50 -36.03
N PRO A 31 5.67 4.07 -35.66
CA PRO A 31 6.89 4.80 -35.97
C PRO A 31 7.38 4.58 -37.40
N LEU A 32 6.68 3.79 -38.21
CA LEU A 32 7.11 3.41 -39.56
C LEU A 32 6.79 4.53 -40.56
N ASN A 33 7.36 4.39 -41.76
CA ASN A 33 7.11 5.28 -42.90
C ASN A 33 5.99 4.73 -43.82
N GLU A 34 5.28 3.70 -43.38
CA GLU A 34 4.22 3.00 -44.11
C GLU A 34 3.00 2.80 -43.19
N ASP A 35 1.85 2.51 -43.79
CA ASP A 35 0.64 2.19 -43.04
C ASP A 35 0.82 0.88 -42.25
N LEU A 36 0.35 0.89 -41.01
CA LEU A 36 0.33 -0.26 -40.13
C LEU A 36 -1.11 -0.69 -39.86
N THR A 37 -1.46 -1.90 -40.29
CA THR A 37 -2.75 -2.51 -39.96
C THR A 37 -2.59 -3.51 -38.82
N LEU A 38 -3.33 -3.32 -37.74
CA LEU A 38 -3.37 -4.22 -36.59
C LEU A 38 -4.73 -4.90 -36.52
N ILE A 39 -4.70 -6.20 -36.24
CA ILE A 39 -5.89 -7.01 -35.98
C ILE A 39 -6.10 -7.05 -34.47
N LEU A 40 -7.31 -6.69 -34.04
CA LEU A 40 -7.71 -6.69 -32.65
C LEU A 40 -8.80 -7.73 -32.45
N ARG A 41 -8.76 -8.41 -31.31
CA ARG A 41 -9.76 -9.39 -30.92
C ARG A 41 -10.33 -9.02 -29.57
N GLN A 42 -11.65 -8.96 -29.51
CA GLN A 42 -12.40 -8.92 -28.27
C GLN A 42 -12.95 -10.33 -28.08
N GLU A 43 -12.21 -11.13 -27.32
CA GLU A 43 -12.60 -12.51 -27.02
C GLU A 43 -13.63 -12.51 -25.90
N SER A 44 -14.68 -13.31 -26.07
CA SER A 44 -15.60 -13.67 -25.00
C SER A 44 -15.51 -15.17 -24.80
N THR A 45 -15.43 -15.60 -23.54
CA THR A 45 -15.56 -17.01 -23.17
C THR A 45 -17.01 -17.47 -23.12
N THR A 46 -17.97 -16.54 -23.20
CA THR A 46 -19.39 -16.81 -23.03
C THR A 46 -20.05 -17.14 -24.37
N SER A 47 -20.86 -18.21 -24.42
CA SER A 47 -21.62 -18.61 -25.63
C SER A 47 -22.79 -17.68 -25.96
N ASN A 48 -23.22 -16.82 -25.03
CA ASN A 48 -24.36 -15.91 -25.16
C ASN A 48 -23.92 -14.47 -25.49
N GLU A 49 -23.20 -14.29 -26.61
CA GLU A 49 -22.89 -12.95 -27.11
C GLU A 49 -24.10 -12.36 -27.85
N ASN A 50 -24.66 -11.28 -27.30
CA ASN A 50 -25.70 -10.54 -28.02
C ASN A 50 -25.11 -9.81 -29.22
N THR A 51 -25.92 -9.62 -30.26
CA THR A 51 -25.56 -8.79 -31.41
C THR A 51 -25.15 -7.39 -30.94
N PRO A 52 -24.18 -6.73 -31.61
CA PRO A 52 -23.76 -5.39 -31.23
C PRO A 52 -24.94 -4.44 -31.15
N LEU A 53 -25.10 -3.82 -29.99
CA LEU A 53 -26.13 -2.84 -29.70
C LEU A 53 -25.55 -1.43 -29.89
N VAL A 54 -26.41 -0.43 -30.09
CA VAL A 54 -26.01 0.97 -30.27
C VAL A 54 -26.61 1.84 -29.17
N ILE A 55 -25.76 2.54 -28.43
CA ILE A 55 -26.17 3.64 -27.54
C ILE A 55 -26.01 4.95 -28.31
N THR A 56 -27.08 5.76 -28.31
CA THR A 56 -27.02 7.16 -28.73
C THR A 56 -27.03 8.04 -27.48
N LEU A 57 -25.97 8.82 -27.29
CA LEU A 57 -25.82 9.76 -26.18
C LEU A 57 -26.61 11.05 -26.43
N PRO A 58 -26.90 11.85 -25.38
CA PRO A 58 -27.60 13.14 -25.51
C PRO A 58 -26.91 14.12 -26.47
N ASN A 59 -25.58 14.04 -26.59
CA ASN A 59 -24.76 14.84 -27.51
C ASN A 59 -24.81 14.34 -28.98
N GLY A 60 -25.60 13.32 -29.29
CA GLY A 60 -25.74 12.75 -30.63
C GLY A 60 -24.68 11.69 -30.99
N ASN A 61 -23.66 11.49 -30.15
CA ASN A 61 -22.62 10.48 -30.40
C ASN A 61 -23.20 9.07 -30.28
N LYS A 62 -22.81 8.20 -31.21
CA LYS A 62 -23.22 6.80 -31.26
C LYS A 62 -22.05 5.89 -30.89
N PHE A 63 -22.31 4.95 -29.99
CA PHE A 63 -21.34 3.95 -29.56
C PHE A 63 -21.91 2.56 -29.74
N GLU A 64 -21.14 1.70 -30.39
CA GLU A 64 -21.43 0.27 -30.45
C GLU A 64 -20.91 -0.42 -29.18
N TYR A 65 -21.70 -1.31 -28.62
CA TYR A 65 -21.37 -2.07 -27.43
C TYR A 65 -21.96 -3.47 -27.49
N LYS A 66 -21.47 -4.34 -26.60
CA LYS A 66 -21.90 -5.73 -26.47
C LYS A 66 -22.30 -5.98 -25.02
N VAL A 67 -23.28 -6.86 -24.83
CA VAL A 67 -23.72 -7.34 -23.51
C VAL A 67 -23.55 -8.85 -23.48
N PHE A 68 -22.94 -9.34 -22.42
CA PHE A 68 -22.69 -10.74 -22.16
C PHE A 68 -23.27 -11.09 -20.81
N SER A 69 -24.06 -12.15 -20.73
CA SER A 69 -24.64 -12.62 -19.48
C SER A 69 -24.54 -14.12 -19.37
N GLU A 70 -23.97 -14.60 -18.26
CA GLU A 70 -23.79 -16.03 -18.04
C GLU A 70 -23.82 -16.37 -16.55
N GLU A 71 -24.32 -17.56 -16.25
CA GLU A 71 -24.24 -18.18 -14.95
C GLU A 71 -22.91 -18.94 -14.82
N VAL A 72 -22.08 -18.56 -13.85
CA VAL A 72 -20.75 -19.12 -13.62
C VAL A 72 -20.72 -19.83 -12.27
N LYS A 73 -20.14 -21.03 -12.22
CA LYS A 73 -19.96 -21.77 -10.96
C LYS A 73 -18.84 -21.17 -10.12
N VAL A 74 -19.09 -21.03 -8.83
CA VAL A 74 -18.06 -20.60 -7.87
C VAL A 74 -17.06 -21.75 -7.67
N PRO A 75 -15.75 -21.52 -7.88
CA PRO A 75 -14.76 -22.57 -7.72
C PRO A 75 -14.79 -23.18 -6.31
N GLY A 76 -14.95 -24.51 -6.23
CA GLY A 76 -14.98 -25.23 -4.95
C GLY A 76 -16.28 -25.09 -4.14
N SER A 77 -17.34 -24.50 -4.70
CA SER A 77 -18.68 -24.47 -4.10
C SER A 77 -19.72 -25.10 -5.04
N SER A 78 -20.87 -25.49 -4.48
CA SER A 78 -22.08 -25.80 -5.26
C SER A 78 -22.79 -24.55 -5.79
N ASP A 79 -22.38 -23.37 -5.33
CA ASP A 79 -23.03 -22.10 -5.66
C ASP A 79 -22.66 -21.63 -7.08
N SER A 80 -23.59 -20.89 -7.67
CA SER A 80 -23.40 -20.16 -8.92
C SER A 80 -23.62 -18.66 -8.71
N ILE A 81 -23.04 -17.87 -9.63
CA ILE A 81 -23.21 -16.42 -9.73
C ILE A 81 -23.68 -16.08 -11.13
N MET A 82 -24.66 -15.19 -11.25
CA MET A 82 -25.04 -14.60 -12.54
C MET A 82 -24.17 -13.36 -12.76
N ILE A 83 -23.47 -13.30 -13.89
CA ILE A 83 -22.62 -12.17 -14.27
C ILE A 83 -23.22 -11.52 -15.51
N SER A 84 -23.28 -10.19 -15.52
CA SER A 84 -23.58 -9.38 -16.70
C SER A 84 -22.44 -8.40 -16.96
N ILE A 85 -21.97 -8.36 -18.20
CA ILE A 85 -20.88 -7.50 -18.67
C ILE A 85 -21.36 -6.71 -19.87
N ALA A 86 -21.39 -5.37 -19.75
CA ALA A 86 -21.63 -4.48 -20.88
C ALA A 86 -20.31 -3.78 -21.25
N ALA A 87 -19.81 -3.97 -22.46
CA ALA A 87 -18.52 -3.40 -22.89
C ALA A 87 -18.61 -2.72 -24.25
N THR A 88 -17.89 -1.60 -24.42
CA THR A 88 -17.73 -0.97 -25.74
C THR A 88 -17.13 -1.95 -26.74
N LYS A 89 -17.64 -1.94 -27.97
CA LYS A 89 -17.15 -2.81 -29.03
C LYS A 89 -15.73 -2.41 -29.43
N VAL A 90 -14.83 -3.38 -29.49
CA VAL A 90 -13.48 -3.18 -30.02
C VAL A 90 -13.53 -3.38 -31.55
N PRO A 91 -12.96 -2.47 -32.36
CA PRO A 91 -12.88 -2.64 -33.80
C PRO A 91 -12.03 -3.88 -34.14
N SER A 92 -12.41 -4.67 -35.14
CA SER A 92 -11.68 -5.90 -35.52
C SER A 92 -10.32 -5.62 -36.17
N ALA A 93 -10.17 -4.45 -36.80
CA ALA A 93 -8.93 -3.99 -37.38
C ALA A 93 -8.79 -2.47 -37.25
N ILE A 94 -7.54 -2.01 -37.16
CA ILE A 94 -7.19 -0.59 -37.17
C ILE A 94 -6.03 -0.38 -38.12
N THR A 95 -6.16 0.60 -39.02
CA THR A 95 -5.07 1.10 -39.85
C THR A 95 -4.55 2.42 -39.29
N LEU A 96 -3.23 2.51 -39.15
CA LEU A 96 -2.48 3.68 -38.67
C LEU A 96 -1.59 4.21 -39.78
N SER A 97 -1.75 5.49 -40.12
CA SER A 97 -0.87 6.17 -41.06
C SER A 97 0.58 6.25 -40.56
N PRO A 98 1.56 6.54 -41.43
CA PRO A 98 2.95 6.68 -41.02
C PRO A 98 3.11 7.76 -39.96
N LYS A 99 3.99 7.53 -38.98
CA LYS A 99 4.29 8.48 -37.88
C LYS A 99 3.07 8.94 -37.07
N SER A 100 1.99 8.16 -37.05
CA SER A 100 0.76 8.50 -36.34
C SER A 100 0.55 7.62 -35.10
N SER A 101 -0.33 8.07 -34.20
CA SER A 101 -0.80 7.27 -33.09
C SER A 101 -2.33 7.26 -33.01
N LYS A 102 -2.88 6.21 -32.42
CA LYS A 102 -4.32 6.10 -32.14
C LYS A 102 -4.52 5.57 -30.74
N LYS A 103 -5.50 6.18 -30.06
CA LYS A 103 -5.92 5.82 -28.72
C LYS A 103 -7.30 5.19 -28.77
N LEU A 104 -7.42 4.02 -28.18
CA LEU A 104 -8.69 3.33 -27.93
C LEU A 104 -9.01 3.43 -26.45
N VAL A 105 -10.25 3.75 -26.14
CA VAL A 105 -10.77 3.74 -24.77
C VAL A 105 -11.92 2.74 -24.73
N ILE A 106 -11.69 1.66 -24.00
CA ILE A 106 -12.64 0.58 -23.78
C ILE A 106 -13.22 0.78 -22.38
N ARG A 107 -14.55 0.85 -22.32
CA ARG A 107 -15.30 0.97 -21.06
C ARG A 107 -16.13 -0.30 -20.88
N THR A 108 -16.05 -0.86 -19.68
CA THR A 108 -16.73 -2.11 -19.33
C THR A 108 -17.45 -1.93 -18.01
N SER A 109 -18.75 -2.17 -17.99
CA SER A 109 -19.55 -2.27 -16.77
C SER A 109 -19.78 -3.73 -16.44
N ILE A 110 -19.62 -4.09 -15.17
CA ILE A 110 -19.74 -5.45 -14.65
C ILE A 110 -20.68 -5.43 -13.45
N HIS A 111 -21.72 -6.27 -13.49
CA HIS A 111 -22.60 -6.54 -12.36
C HIS A 111 -22.71 -8.04 -12.16
N TYR A 112 -22.86 -8.47 -10.91
CA TYR A 112 -23.00 -9.88 -10.57
C TYR A 112 -23.96 -10.06 -9.39
N SER A 113 -24.61 -11.22 -9.31
CA SER A 113 -25.43 -11.60 -8.16
C SER A 113 -24.58 -12.11 -6.99
N GLU A 114 -25.16 -12.13 -5.80
CA GLU A 114 -24.60 -12.92 -4.70
C GLU A 114 -24.57 -14.41 -5.07
N PRO A 115 -23.60 -15.19 -4.55
CA PRO A 115 -23.55 -16.64 -4.72
C PRO A 115 -24.81 -17.33 -4.18
N THR A 116 -25.36 -18.27 -4.96
CA THR A 116 -26.53 -19.05 -4.56
C THR A 116 -26.44 -20.49 -5.07
N SER A 117 -26.91 -21.45 -4.28
CA SER A 117 -27.03 -22.86 -4.67
C SER A 117 -28.32 -23.15 -5.45
N VAL A 118 -29.25 -22.19 -5.49
CA VAL A 118 -30.52 -22.28 -6.20
C VAL A 118 -30.38 -21.67 -7.59
N SER A 119 -31.04 -22.27 -8.58
CA SER A 119 -31.16 -21.75 -9.94
C SER A 119 -31.50 -20.26 -9.93
N ILE A 120 -30.69 -19.48 -10.64
CA ILE A 120 -30.87 -18.03 -10.67
C ILE A 120 -32.04 -17.69 -11.60
N PRO A 121 -33.06 -16.95 -11.13
CA PRO A 121 -34.19 -16.58 -11.98
C PRO A 121 -33.78 -15.67 -13.14
N GLU A 122 -34.44 -15.80 -14.29
CA GLU A 122 -34.19 -14.95 -15.47
C GLU A 122 -34.42 -13.46 -15.17
N SER A 123 -35.29 -13.12 -14.22
CA SER A 123 -35.51 -11.74 -13.77
C SER A 123 -34.26 -11.10 -13.15
N VAL A 124 -33.41 -11.90 -12.50
CA VAL A 124 -32.12 -11.43 -11.96
C VAL A 124 -31.17 -11.10 -13.10
N LYS A 125 -31.09 -11.97 -14.11
CA LYS A 125 -30.29 -11.73 -15.32
C LYS A 125 -30.73 -10.44 -16.03
N GLN A 126 -32.02 -10.27 -16.30
CA GLN A 126 -32.56 -9.05 -16.94
C GLN A 126 -32.25 -7.78 -16.13
N LYS A 127 -32.34 -7.86 -14.80
CA LYS A 127 -31.99 -6.75 -13.91
C LYS A 127 -30.50 -6.40 -14.03
N LEU A 128 -29.60 -7.38 -13.96
CA LEU A 128 -28.16 -7.17 -14.05
C LEU A 128 -27.74 -6.63 -15.42
N GLU A 129 -28.37 -7.11 -16.50
CA GLU A 129 -28.19 -6.58 -17.86
C GLU A 129 -28.59 -5.12 -17.95
N SER A 130 -29.75 -4.75 -17.40
CA SER A 130 -30.23 -3.38 -17.36
C SER A 130 -29.28 -2.46 -16.58
N GLN A 131 -28.80 -2.90 -15.43
CA GLN A 131 -27.82 -2.16 -14.61
C GLN A 131 -26.49 -1.98 -15.34
N SER A 132 -25.96 -3.04 -15.97
CA SER A 132 -24.70 -2.98 -16.71
C SER A 132 -24.78 -2.03 -17.91
N GLN A 133 -25.89 -2.05 -18.62
CA GLN A 133 -26.14 -1.14 -19.74
C GLN A 133 -26.25 0.32 -19.28
N MET A 134 -26.94 0.56 -18.16
CA MET A 134 -27.10 1.91 -17.59
C MET A 134 -25.77 2.50 -17.15
N ASP A 135 -24.95 1.74 -16.42
CA ASP A 135 -23.64 2.19 -15.95
C ASP A 135 -22.66 2.40 -17.12
N LEU A 136 -22.69 1.54 -18.13
CA LEU A 136 -21.91 1.75 -19.36
C LEU A 136 -22.33 3.05 -20.06
N ARG A 137 -23.63 3.31 -20.18
CA ARG A 137 -24.14 4.56 -20.78
C ARG A 137 -23.64 5.79 -20.03
N ASN A 138 -23.71 5.77 -18.69
CA ASN A 138 -23.21 6.86 -17.84
C ASN A 138 -21.69 7.05 -18.02
N ALA A 139 -20.93 5.97 -18.10
CA ALA A 139 -19.48 6.02 -18.33
C ALA A 139 -19.11 6.53 -19.73
N LEU A 140 -19.92 6.24 -20.75
CA LEU A 140 -19.75 6.72 -22.12
C LEU A 140 -20.02 8.22 -22.24
N ASP A 141 -20.98 8.74 -21.47
CA ASP A 141 -21.31 10.18 -21.41
C ASP A 141 -20.22 11.00 -20.69
N ALA A 142 -19.48 10.37 -19.78
CA ALA A 142 -18.35 10.99 -19.10
C ALA A 142 -17.05 11.00 -19.93
N ASP A 143 -16.30 12.09 -19.80
CA ASP A 143 -14.94 12.21 -20.35
C ASP A 143 -13.98 11.19 -19.69
N PRO A 144 -13.28 10.34 -20.46
CA PRO A 144 -12.30 9.40 -19.92
C PRO A 144 -11.21 10.05 -19.07
N TRP A 145 -10.76 11.26 -19.43
CA TRP A 145 -9.73 11.95 -18.64
C TRP A 145 -10.28 12.36 -17.27
N TYR A 146 -11.51 12.88 -17.23
CA TYR A 146 -12.19 13.21 -15.99
C TYR A 146 -12.37 11.98 -15.08
N LEU A 147 -12.81 10.84 -15.63
CA LEU A 147 -12.92 9.59 -14.87
C LEU A 147 -11.58 9.16 -14.29
N ARG A 148 -10.50 9.20 -15.08
CA ARG A 148 -9.15 8.87 -14.60
C ARG A 148 -8.70 9.84 -13.51
N LYS A 149 -8.92 11.14 -13.67
CA LYS A 149 -8.58 12.15 -12.66
C LYS A 149 -9.29 11.84 -11.34
N LYS A 150 -10.59 11.57 -11.38
CA LYS A 150 -11.39 11.21 -10.20
C LYS A 150 -10.94 9.91 -9.54
N HIS A 151 -10.56 8.90 -10.32
CA HIS A 151 -9.97 7.67 -9.80
C HIS A 151 -8.67 7.93 -9.00
N VAL A 152 -7.78 8.74 -9.57
CA VAL A 152 -6.51 9.10 -8.94
C VAL A 152 -6.74 9.95 -7.68
N GLU A 153 -7.70 10.88 -7.72
CA GLU A 153 -8.09 11.69 -6.55
C GLU A 153 -8.62 10.80 -5.41
N ALA A 154 -9.46 9.81 -5.71
CA ALA A 154 -9.98 8.87 -4.71
C ALA A 154 -8.83 8.08 -4.05
N TRP A 155 -7.90 7.55 -4.84
CA TRP A 155 -6.72 6.88 -4.28
C TRP A 155 -5.84 7.81 -3.46
N LYS A 156 -5.54 9.02 -3.95
CA LYS A 156 -4.75 10.00 -3.20
C LYS A 156 -5.35 10.32 -1.84
N LYS A 157 -6.69 10.39 -1.77
CA LYS A 157 -7.41 10.62 -0.52
C LYS A 157 -7.16 9.50 0.49
N ILE A 158 -7.27 8.24 0.07
CA ILE A 158 -7.01 7.06 0.91
C ILE A 158 -5.56 7.04 1.40
N TRP A 159 -4.60 7.39 0.53
CA TRP A 159 -3.16 7.38 0.86
C TRP A 159 -2.70 8.55 1.75
N HIS A 160 -3.59 9.47 2.12
CA HIS A 160 -3.27 10.48 3.12
C HIS A 160 -2.98 9.84 4.48
N SER A 161 -3.75 8.83 4.87
CA SER A 161 -3.42 7.96 5.98
C SER A 161 -2.48 6.87 5.50
N GLY A 162 -1.56 6.45 6.37
CA GLY A 162 -0.66 5.36 6.01
C GLY A 162 0.44 5.12 7.01
N PHE A 163 1.32 4.21 6.64
CA PHE A 163 2.45 3.79 7.45
C PHE A 163 3.73 3.82 6.62
N THR A 164 4.84 4.16 7.26
CA THR A 164 6.17 4.08 6.64
C THR A 164 7.17 3.59 7.67
N ILE A 165 8.06 2.72 7.21
CA ILE A 165 9.15 2.16 8.00
C ILE A 165 10.47 2.40 7.27
N SER A 166 11.51 2.80 7.99
CA SER A 166 12.87 2.98 7.44
C SER A 166 13.36 1.70 6.76
N ILE A 167 14.11 1.82 5.66
CA ILE A 167 14.58 0.64 4.90
C ILE A 167 15.53 -0.20 5.77
N SER A 168 15.27 -1.51 5.82
CA SER A 168 16.14 -2.51 6.42
C SER A 168 16.87 -3.31 5.36
N ARG A 169 18.19 -3.45 5.52
CA ARG A 169 19.06 -4.32 4.72
C ARG A 169 19.22 -5.72 5.29
N ALA A 170 18.68 -5.96 6.49
CA ALA A 170 18.68 -7.29 7.09
C ALA A 170 17.94 -8.29 6.18
N GLN A 171 18.48 -9.51 6.07
CA GLN A 171 17.90 -10.55 5.21
C GLN A 171 16.47 -10.89 5.65
N GLY A 172 15.53 -10.91 4.70
CA GLY A 172 14.13 -11.24 4.95
C GLY A 172 13.33 -10.16 5.70
N ALA A 173 13.91 -8.99 5.97
CA ALA A 173 13.22 -7.93 6.66
C ALA A 173 12.05 -7.35 5.85
N LEU A 174 10.95 -7.03 6.53
CA LEU A 174 9.82 -6.35 5.95
C LEU A 174 10.19 -4.90 5.60
N ASN A 175 9.94 -4.50 4.37
CA ASN A 175 10.23 -3.16 3.84
C ASN A 175 8.98 -2.52 3.22
N GLY A 176 9.07 -1.21 2.95
CA GLY A 176 7.95 -0.39 2.49
C GLY A 176 7.35 -0.84 1.16
N ASP A 177 8.13 -1.45 0.26
CA ASP A 177 7.66 -2.01 -1.00
C ASP A 177 6.61 -3.11 -0.77
N ARG A 178 6.89 -4.06 0.12
CA ARG A 178 5.98 -5.15 0.46
C ARG A 178 4.76 -4.65 1.22
N ILE A 179 4.95 -3.73 2.16
CA ILE A 179 3.86 -3.10 2.91
C ILE A 179 2.91 -2.36 1.97
N ASN A 180 3.44 -1.54 1.07
CA ASN A 180 2.64 -0.75 0.12
C ASN A 180 1.90 -1.65 -0.88
N ALA A 181 2.56 -2.71 -1.37
CA ALA A 181 1.91 -3.69 -2.24
C ALA A 181 0.76 -4.42 -1.51
N SER A 182 0.98 -4.90 -0.28
CA SER A 182 -0.05 -5.53 0.53
C SER A 182 -1.22 -4.58 0.82
N LEU A 183 -0.94 -3.35 1.25
CA LEU A 183 -1.96 -2.31 1.45
C LEU A 183 -2.75 -2.07 0.17
N TYR A 184 -2.07 -1.89 -0.96
CA TYR A 184 -2.74 -1.68 -2.25
C TYR A 184 -3.71 -2.82 -2.59
N TYR A 185 -3.32 -4.08 -2.42
CA TYR A 185 -4.20 -5.22 -2.71
C TYR A 185 -5.36 -5.34 -1.73
N VAL A 186 -5.11 -5.18 -0.43
CA VAL A 186 -6.17 -5.24 0.59
C VAL A 186 -7.19 -4.13 0.36
N LEU A 187 -6.72 -2.90 0.13
CA LEU A 187 -7.58 -1.75 -0.15
C LEU A 187 -8.32 -1.91 -1.47
N SER A 188 -7.70 -2.47 -2.52
CA SER A 188 -8.36 -2.72 -3.81
C SER A 188 -9.51 -3.73 -3.69
N ASN A 189 -9.51 -4.59 -2.67
CA ASN A 189 -10.58 -5.54 -2.37
C ASN A 189 -11.60 -4.97 -1.35
N SER A 190 -11.60 -3.66 -1.13
CA SER A 190 -12.56 -2.98 -0.26
C SER A 190 -13.28 -1.86 -1.02
N ARG A 191 -14.57 -1.71 -0.75
CA ARG A 191 -15.42 -0.64 -1.29
C ARG A 191 -15.07 0.71 -0.69
N ASP A 192 -15.09 1.77 -1.49
CA ASP A 192 -14.84 3.14 -1.05
C ASP A 192 -16.16 3.89 -0.91
N TYR A 193 -17.00 3.44 0.03
CA TYR A 193 -18.34 3.98 0.23
C TYR A 193 -18.35 5.51 0.38
N LEU A 194 -17.33 6.09 1.02
CA LEU A 194 -17.29 7.55 1.25
C LEU A 194 -17.09 8.36 -0.03
N SER A 195 -16.50 7.77 -1.08
CA SER A 195 -16.30 8.42 -2.37
C SER A 195 -17.33 7.99 -3.43
N GLU A 196 -18.01 6.86 -3.22
CA GLU A 196 -19.00 6.30 -4.14
C GLU A 196 -20.20 7.23 -4.36
N THR A 197 -20.72 7.24 -5.60
CA THR A 197 -21.84 8.09 -6.03
C THR A 197 -23.20 7.42 -5.90
N ASP A 198 -23.24 6.09 -5.87
CA ASP A 198 -24.43 5.24 -5.84
C ASP A 198 -24.98 4.99 -4.42
N ILE A 199 -24.34 5.53 -3.39
CA ILE A 199 -24.79 5.40 -2.00
C ILE A 199 -25.65 6.58 -1.53
N THR A 200 -26.66 6.29 -0.70
CA THR A 200 -27.54 7.32 -0.14
C THR A 200 -26.83 8.15 0.95
N PRO A 201 -27.27 9.39 1.21
CA PRO A 201 -26.73 10.19 2.31
C PRO A 201 -26.80 9.49 3.68
N GLN A 202 -27.87 8.72 3.94
CA GLN A 202 -28.06 7.97 5.17
C GLN A 202 -27.04 6.83 5.31
N GLN A 203 -26.77 6.10 4.23
CA GLN A 203 -25.72 5.08 4.20
C GLN A 203 -24.34 5.72 4.39
N ARG A 204 -24.07 6.86 3.73
CA ARG A 204 -22.80 7.58 3.90
C ARG A 204 -22.58 7.96 5.36
N PHE A 205 -23.61 8.47 6.03
CA PHE A 205 -23.56 8.82 7.44
C PHE A 205 -23.30 7.60 8.34
N SER A 206 -23.91 6.45 8.06
CA SER A 206 -23.69 5.23 8.86
C SER A 206 -22.26 4.69 8.74
N PHE A 207 -21.66 4.75 7.54
CA PHE A 207 -20.26 4.39 7.32
C PHE A 207 -19.30 5.38 8.01
N GLN A 208 -19.56 6.68 7.91
CA GLN A 208 -18.80 7.71 8.62
C GLN A 208 -18.84 7.51 10.13
N ARG A 209 -20.02 7.21 10.69
CA ARG A 209 -20.16 6.92 12.12
C ARG A 209 -19.31 5.70 12.53
N SER A 210 -19.28 4.66 11.70
CA SER A 210 -18.49 3.45 11.96
C SER A 210 -16.98 3.70 11.90
N LEU A 211 -16.54 4.71 11.13
CA LEU A 211 -15.15 5.15 11.05
C LEU A 211 -14.72 5.98 12.27
N TYR A 212 -15.57 6.91 12.73
CA TYR A 212 -15.25 7.87 13.78
C TYR A 212 -15.50 7.40 15.21
N LEU A 213 -16.34 6.38 15.38
CA LEU A 213 -16.58 5.70 16.64
C LEU A 213 -16.10 4.25 16.53
N PRO A 214 -14.79 4.03 16.35
CA PRO A 214 -14.25 2.68 16.37
C PRO A 214 -14.49 2.06 17.75
N ASP A 215 -14.85 0.78 17.76
CA ASP A 215 -14.85 -0.02 18.99
C ASP A 215 -13.40 -0.24 19.48
N LYS A 216 -13.20 -1.22 20.35
CA LYS A 216 -11.89 -1.70 20.87
C LYS A 216 -10.99 -2.35 19.80
N CYS A 217 -10.86 -1.72 18.63
CA CYS A 217 -9.92 -2.05 17.59
C CYS A 217 -8.61 -1.28 17.85
N TYR A 218 -7.44 -1.88 17.81
CA TYR A 218 -7.12 -3.28 17.56
C TYR A 218 -6.75 -3.98 18.88
N SER A 219 -7.18 -5.23 19.08
CA SER A 219 -6.99 -5.97 20.34
C SER A 219 -5.93 -7.09 20.26
N GLY A 220 -4.77 -6.82 19.67
CA GLY A 220 -3.68 -7.80 19.54
C GLY A 220 -2.29 -7.17 19.47
N HIS A 221 -1.26 -7.99 19.29
CA HIS A 221 0.12 -7.54 19.08
C HIS A 221 0.33 -6.93 17.69
N HIS A 222 1.34 -6.07 17.56
CA HIS A 222 1.68 -5.48 16.26
C HIS A 222 1.92 -6.55 15.17
N THR A 223 1.49 -6.25 13.95
CA THR A 223 1.50 -7.22 12.84
C THR A 223 2.77 -7.15 11.98
N LEU A 224 3.73 -6.27 12.30
CA LEU A 224 4.96 -6.11 11.51
C LEU A 224 5.84 -7.38 11.51
N GLN A 225 5.78 -8.17 12.58
CA GLN A 225 6.50 -9.45 12.69
C GLN A 225 5.67 -10.66 12.25
N ALA A 226 4.41 -10.48 11.86
CA ALA A 226 3.52 -11.56 11.45
C ALA A 226 3.80 -12.01 9.99
N SER A 227 4.85 -12.81 9.80
CA SER A 227 5.34 -13.25 8.49
C SER A 227 4.27 -13.84 7.55
N THR A 228 3.24 -14.47 8.11
CA THR A 228 2.12 -15.06 7.34
C THR A 228 1.26 -14.01 6.63
N LEU A 229 1.13 -12.80 7.19
CA LEU A 229 0.40 -11.67 6.60
C LEU A 229 1.19 -10.98 5.48
N TRP A 230 2.51 -11.20 5.47
CA TRP A 230 3.45 -10.65 4.52
C TRP A 230 4.02 -11.76 3.64
N SER A 231 3.18 -12.61 3.06
CA SER A 231 3.64 -13.67 2.14
C SER A 231 3.79 -13.16 0.69
N ASP A 232 4.02 -14.04 -0.28
CA ASP A 232 4.22 -13.64 -1.69
C ASP A 232 2.95 -13.02 -2.29
N LEU A 233 3.11 -12.18 -3.32
CA LEU A 233 2.05 -11.46 -4.03
C LEU A 233 2.15 -11.64 -5.56
N ARG A 234 2.86 -12.68 -6.02
CA ARG A 234 3.13 -12.92 -7.45
C ARG A 234 1.93 -13.41 -8.25
N THR A 235 1.02 -14.14 -7.62
CA THR A 235 -0.13 -14.75 -8.30
C THR A 235 -1.46 -14.21 -7.77
N VAL A 236 -2.52 -14.29 -8.57
CA VAL A 236 -3.88 -13.90 -8.14
C VAL A 236 -4.32 -14.73 -6.93
N ALA A 237 -3.98 -16.02 -6.89
CA ALA A 237 -4.29 -16.89 -5.77
C ALA A 237 -3.58 -16.45 -4.48
N ASP A 238 -2.32 -16.05 -4.57
CA ASP A 238 -1.57 -15.52 -3.42
C ASP A 238 -2.16 -14.21 -2.90
N VAL A 239 -2.50 -13.30 -3.82
CA VAL A 239 -3.15 -12.04 -3.48
C VAL A 239 -4.48 -12.31 -2.75
N ASN A 240 -5.35 -13.16 -3.31
CA ASN A 240 -6.64 -13.48 -2.69
C ASN A 240 -6.46 -14.10 -1.30
N ARG A 241 -5.49 -15.02 -1.13
CA ARG A 241 -5.17 -15.63 0.16
C ARG A 241 -4.71 -14.58 1.18
N ILE A 242 -3.79 -13.69 0.80
CA ILE A 242 -3.27 -12.66 1.69
C ILE A 242 -4.35 -11.66 2.09
N VAL A 243 -5.17 -11.23 1.13
CA VAL A 243 -6.30 -10.33 1.39
C VAL A 243 -7.27 -10.98 2.38
N ALA A 244 -7.65 -12.25 2.15
CA ALA A 244 -8.52 -12.98 3.06
C ALA A 244 -7.95 -13.11 4.49
N LEU A 245 -6.64 -13.39 4.60
CA LEU A 245 -5.94 -13.44 5.89
C LEU A 245 -5.95 -12.09 6.61
N TRP A 246 -5.71 -10.98 5.90
CA TRP A 246 -5.78 -9.64 6.49
C TRP A 246 -7.17 -9.32 7.02
N PHE A 247 -8.23 -9.53 6.22
CA PHE A 247 -9.60 -9.31 6.67
C PHE A 247 -9.95 -10.19 7.87
N LEU A 248 -9.55 -11.47 7.86
CA LEU A 248 -9.77 -12.39 8.96
C LEU A 248 -9.07 -11.90 10.24
N THR A 249 -7.78 -11.58 10.17
CA THR A 249 -7.00 -11.12 11.32
C THR A 249 -7.59 -9.85 11.91
N LEU A 250 -7.88 -8.83 11.10
CA LEU A 250 -8.46 -7.58 11.59
C LEU A 250 -9.85 -7.80 12.21
N ALA A 251 -10.69 -8.63 11.61
CA ALA A 251 -12.02 -8.95 12.14
C ALA A 251 -11.93 -9.66 13.49
N LYS A 252 -11.04 -10.65 13.62
CA LYS A 252 -10.82 -11.40 14.87
C LYS A 252 -10.22 -10.56 15.98
N GLN A 253 -9.54 -9.46 15.63
CA GLN A 253 -8.93 -8.52 16.58
C GLN A 253 -9.80 -7.28 16.85
N GLY A 254 -11.12 -7.38 16.66
CA GLY A 254 -12.09 -6.36 17.09
C GLY A 254 -12.39 -5.26 16.07
N CYS A 255 -11.81 -5.29 14.86
CA CYS A 255 -11.94 -4.21 13.88
C CYS A 255 -13.16 -4.32 12.95
N TYR A 256 -14.15 -5.15 13.28
CA TYR A 256 -15.31 -5.42 12.41
C TYR A 256 -16.09 -4.16 11.96
N ARG A 257 -16.24 -3.14 12.83
CA ARG A 257 -16.90 -1.87 12.46
C ARG A 257 -16.09 -1.07 11.45
N LEU A 258 -14.78 -1.00 11.62
CA LEU A 258 -13.87 -0.33 10.68
C LEU A 258 -13.88 -1.04 9.33
N LEU A 259 -13.83 -2.38 9.31
CA LEU A 259 -13.93 -3.14 8.06
C LEU A 259 -15.25 -2.85 7.31
N ARG A 260 -16.37 -2.69 8.05
CA ARG A 260 -17.67 -2.31 7.46
C ARG A 260 -17.73 -0.88 6.95
N ALA A 261 -16.87 0.02 7.45
CA ALA A 261 -16.78 1.39 6.95
C ALA A 261 -16.11 1.48 5.56
N GLY A 262 -15.63 0.35 5.02
CA GLY A 262 -14.99 0.29 3.72
C GLY A 262 -13.52 0.67 3.79
N THR A 263 -12.98 1.16 2.68
CA THR A 263 -11.54 1.36 2.49
C THR A 263 -10.85 2.20 3.56
N GLU A 264 -11.44 3.34 3.94
CA GLU A 264 -10.86 4.23 4.96
C GLU A 264 -10.76 3.51 6.31
N GLY A 265 -11.78 2.73 6.67
CA GLY A 265 -11.76 1.93 7.88
C GLY A 265 -10.80 0.73 7.80
N VAL A 266 -10.67 0.08 6.64
CA VAL A 266 -9.66 -0.96 6.42
C VAL A 266 -8.25 -0.39 6.55
N MET A 267 -7.97 0.78 5.96
CA MET A 267 -6.70 1.49 6.11
C MET A 267 -6.41 1.78 7.58
N GLN A 268 -7.37 2.38 8.30
CA GLN A 268 -7.25 2.67 9.72
C GLN A 268 -6.96 1.39 10.53
N ALA A 269 -7.73 0.32 10.33
CA ALA A 269 -7.53 -0.95 11.02
C ALA A 269 -6.15 -1.57 10.77
N MET A 270 -5.63 -1.48 9.54
CA MET A 270 -4.27 -1.93 9.22
C MET A 270 -3.21 -1.08 9.92
N ILE A 271 -3.31 0.25 9.86
CA ILE A 271 -2.38 1.17 10.55
C ILE A 271 -2.36 0.88 12.05
N LEU A 272 -3.54 0.70 12.67
CA LEU A 272 -3.63 0.35 14.08
C LEU A 272 -2.91 -0.98 14.35
N SER A 273 -3.17 -2.00 13.53
CA SER A 273 -2.52 -3.30 13.68
C SER A 273 -1.01 -3.26 13.50
N PHE A 274 -0.46 -2.34 12.70
CA PHE A 274 0.99 -2.25 12.48
C PHE A 274 1.74 -1.77 13.71
N GLY A 275 1.13 -0.89 14.51
CA GLY A 275 1.72 -0.40 15.76
C GLY A 275 1.16 -1.09 17.01
N GLY A 276 0.23 -2.04 16.88
CA GLY A 276 -0.52 -2.51 18.05
C GLY A 276 -1.29 -1.35 18.71
N PHE A 277 -1.75 -0.38 17.93
CA PHE A 277 -2.57 0.70 18.48
C PHE A 277 -3.95 0.17 18.84
N LYS A 278 -4.47 0.64 19.97
CA LYS A 278 -5.75 0.20 20.50
C LYS A 278 -6.59 1.40 20.92
N PHE A 279 -7.82 1.46 20.41
CA PHE A 279 -8.83 2.33 20.99
C PHE A 279 -9.40 1.67 22.24
N SER A 280 -9.37 2.40 23.35
CA SER A 280 -10.22 2.14 24.50
C SER A 280 -11.45 3.05 24.41
N ASP A 281 -12.33 2.95 25.41
CA ASP A 281 -13.53 3.79 25.48
C ASP A 281 -13.19 5.28 25.67
N HIS A 282 -11.96 5.60 26.12
CA HIS A 282 -11.56 6.96 26.51
C HIS A 282 -10.26 7.45 25.87
N HIS A 283 -9.40 6.58 25.33
CA HIS A 283 -8.08 6.97 24.83
C HIS A 283 -7.56 6.04 23.73
N LEU A 284 -6.57 6.50 22.98
CA LEU A 284 -5.77 5.71 22.04
C LEU A 284 -4.47 5.29 22.73
N GLU A 285 -4.16 4.01 22.68
CA GLU A 285 -2.94 3.42 23.23
C GLU A 285 -2.02 2.99 22.08
N PHE A 286 -0.72 3.19 22.20
CA PHE A 286 0.30 2.56 21.34
C PHE A 286 0.92 1.39 22.10
N ASP A 287 0.42 0.17 21.87
CA ASP A 287 0.79 -1.03 22.63
C ASP A 287 1.86 -1.85 21.91
N THR A 288 3.04 -1.24 21.75
CA THR A 288 4.26 -1.90 21.24
C THR A 288 5.33 -1.94 22.31
N GLU A 289 6.09 -3.03 22.36
CA GLU A 289 7.20 -3.15 23.30
C GLU A 289 8.41 -2.31 22.85
N PRO A 290 9.13 -1.65 23.77
CA PRO A 290 10.32 -0.88 23.43
C PRO A 290 11.36 -1.66 22.63
N LYS A 291 11.51 -2.98 22.87
CA LYS A 291 12.47 -3.85 22.15
C LYS A 291 12.20 -3.93 20.64
N ASP A 292 10.97 -3.70 20.21
CA ASP A 292 10.57 -3.79 18.81
C ASP A 292 10.80 -2.49 18.03
N LEU A 293 11.20 -1.41 18.71
CA LEU A 293 11.36 -0.06 18.14
C LEU A 293 12.75 0.21 17.55
N HIS A 294 13.38 -0.81 16.96
CA HIS A 294 14.75 -0.72 16.41
C HIS A 294 14.81 -0.10 15.00
N ARG A 295 13.71 0.48 14.50
CA ARG A 295 13.58 1.13 13.19
C ARG A 295 12.68 2.35 13.27
N ASP A 296 12.93 3.34 12.43
CA ASP A 296 12.05 4.50 12.34
C ASP A 296 10.68 4.11 11.77
N LEU A 297 9.62 4.46 12.48
CA LEU A 297 8.22 4.17 12.17
C LEU A 297 7.45 5.49 12.02
N HIS A 298 6.57 5.59 11.04
CA HIS A 298 5.78 6.80 10.82
C HIS A 298 4.34 6.41 10.51
N PHE A 299 3.45 6.65 11.46
CA PHE A 299 2.01 6.44 11.36
C PHE A 299 1.34 7.79 11.08
N ARG A 300 0.71 7.92 9.92
CA ARG A 300 0.11 9.16 9.44
C ARG A 300 -1.40 9.09 9.53
N ARG A 301 -2.00 10.17 10.07
CA ARG A 301 -3.44 10.41 10.11
C ARG A 301 -4.24 9.22 10.64
N ILE A 302 -3.87 8.76 11.84
CA ILE A 302 -4.72 7.89 12.63
C ILE A 302 -5.98 8.70 12.98
N ILE A 303 -7.13 8.24 12.51
CA ILE A 303 -8.41 8.90 12.76
C ILE A 303 -8.84 8.63 14.20
N TYR A 304 -8.98 9.68 15.00
CA TYR A 304 -9.44 9.60 16.38
C TYR A 304 -10.63 10.53 16.59
N GLY A 305 -11.79 9.98 16.96
CA GLY A 305 -13.03 10.74 17.10
C GLY A 305 -13.58 11.27 15.77
N ASN A 306 -14.30 12.39 15.81
CA ASN A 306 -15.14 12.89 14.71
C ASN A 306 -14.34 13.47 13.52
N ALA A 307 -13.15 14.01 13.78
CA ALA A 307 -12.32 14.63 12.73
C ALA A 307 -10.83 14.83 13.10
N THR A 308 -10.35 14.25 14.20
CA THR A 308 -8.95 14.45 14.63
C THR A 308 -8.05 13.43 13.94
N HIS A 309 -6.93 13.93 13.42
CA HIS A 309 -5.92 13.15 12.74
C HIS A 309 -4.62 13.21 13.53
N VAL A 310 -4.26 12.07 14.12
CA VAL A 310 -3.05 11.93 14.93
C VAL A 310 -1.93 11.37 14.07
N ASN A 311 -0.76 12.00 14.13
CA ASN A 311 0.48 11.46 13.60
C ASN A 311 1.34 10.98 14.76
N VAL A 312 1.84 9.76 14.66
CA VAL A 312 2.78 9.18 15.62
C VAL A 312 4.00 8.71 14.84
N SER A 313 5.19 9.12 15.26
CA SER A 313 6.44 8.66 14.67
C SER A 313 7.36 8.13 15.76
N VAL A 314 8.16 7.13 15.43
CA VAL A 314 9.24 6.61 16.25
C VAL A 314 10.53 6.85 15.48
N THR A 315 11.52 7.44 16.12
CA THR A 315 12.84 7.68 15.52
C THR A 315 13.92 7.10 16.41
N VAL A 316 14.79 6.29 15.83
CA VAL A 316 15.97 5.74 16.51
C VAL A 316 17.12 6.73 16.39
N GLN A 317 17.56 7.24 17.54
CA GLN A 317 18.62 8.23 17.65
C GLN A 317 20.01 7.60 17.42
N GLU A 318 21.04 8.44 17.39
CA GLU A 318 22.43 8.01 17.22
C GLU A 318 22.94 7.16 18.38
N ASP A 319 22.41 7.36 19.59
CA ASP A 319 22.69 6.56 20.78
C ASP A 319 21.91 5.24 20.83
N ASN A 320 21.22 4.89 19.73
CA ASN A 320 20.34 3.73 19.58
C ASN A 320 19.12 3.73 20.50
N LYS A 321 18.74 4.86 21.12
CA LYS A 321 17.47 4.99 21.82
C LYS A 321 16.35 5.37 20.87
N ALA A 322 15.15 4.85 21.11
CA ALA A 322 13.96 5.24 20.39
C ALA A 322 13.26 6.42 21.10
N LEU A 323 12.79 7.38 20.32
CA LEU A 323 11.96 8.49 20.77
C LEU A 323 10.63 8.50 20.02
N ILE A 324 9.56 8.90 20.70
CA ILE A 324 8.23 9.05 20.12
C ILE A 324 7.97 10.53 19.83
N TYR A 325 7.46 10.81 18.64
CA TYR A 325 6.98 12.12 18.24
C TYR A 325 5.49 12.05 17.93
N THR A 326 4.69 12.91 18.55
CA THR A 326 3.24 12.95 18.34
C THR A 326 2.79 14.34 17.96
N ALA A 327 1.97 14.44 16.91
CA ALA A 327 1.42 15.70 16.41
C ALA A 327 -0.02 15.51 15.92
N LEU A 328 -0.76 16.61 15.78
CA LEU A 328 -2.09 16.65 15.19
C LEU A 328 -2.06 17.38 13.85
N ASP A 329 -2.45 16.70 12.78
CA ASP A 329 -2.67 17.32 11.47
C ASP A 329 -3.91 18.23 11.49
N ARG A 330 -4.92 17.77 12.23
CA ARG A 330 -6.22 18.40 12.39
C ARG A 330 -6.77 17.98 13.73
N SER A 331 -7.40 18.90 14.45
CA SER A 331 -8.10 18.58 15.69
C SER A 331 -9.47 19.25 15.77
N ASP A 332 -10.41 18.57 16.40
CA ASP A 332 -11.76 19.10 16.73
C ASP A 332 -11.83 19.69 18.14
N LYS A 333 -10.85 19.38 18.98
CA LYS A 333 -10.71 19.81 20.38
C LYS A 333 -9.26 19.68 20.83
N GLU A 334 -9.00 19.98 22.09
CA GLU A 334 -7.68 19.76 22.69
C GLU A 334 -7.44 18.28 22.94
N TYR A 335 -6.23 17.80 22.62
CA TYR A 335 -5.78 16.45 22.93
C TYR A 335 -4.50 16.53 23.75
N TYR A 336 -4.29 15.51 24.56
CA TYR A 336 -3.20 15.37 25.49
C TYR A 336 -2.54 14.01 25.28
N ALA A 337 -1.24 13.93 25.55
CA ALA A 337 -0.46 12.71 25.49
C ALA A 337 0.34 12.50 26.78
N CYS A 338 0.61 11.24 27.11
CA CYS A 338 1.60 10.83 28.10
C CYS A 338 2.33 9.58 27.61
N ASP A 339 3.56 9.44 28.09
CA ASP A 339 4.41 8.27 27.84
C ASP A 339 4.03 7.09 28.76
N GLY A 340 4.77 5.99 28.64
CA GLY A 340 4.49 4.75 29.38
C GLY A 340 4.32 4.97 30.89
N GLY A 341 3.18 4.52 31.42
CA GLY A 341 2.79 4.64 32.83
C GLY A 341 2.18 6.00 33.23
N CYS A 342 2.24 7.02 32.37
CA CYS A 342 1.62 8.34 32.57
C CYS A 342 1.91 8.98 33.93
N LEU A 343 3.15 8.82 34.43
CA LEU A 343 3.57 9.38 35.72
C LEU A 343 3.79 10.90 35.66
N ASP A 344 4.18 11.40 34.48
CA ASP A 344 4.41 12.81 34.23
C ASP A 344 3.10 13.54 33.84
N PRO A 345 2.99 14.86 34.08
CA PRO A 345 1.82 15.63 33.68
C PRO A 345 1.51 15.49 32.18
N PRO A 346 0.22 15.37 31.79
CA PRO A 346 -0.14 15.25 30.38
C PRO A 346 0.32 16.44 29.54
N VAL A 347 0.93 16.15 28.39
CA VAL A 347 1.42 17.16 27.46
C VAL A 347 0.34 17.45 26.42
N LYS A 348 0.00 18.73 26.24
CA LYS A 348 -0.96 19.15 25.23
C LYS A 348 -0.37 18.99 23.82
N LEU A 349 -1.14 18.39 22.93
CA LEU A 349 -0.78 18.17 21.53
C LEU A 349 -1.20 19.35 20.64
N GLY A 350 -0.39 19.62 19.61
CA GLY A 350 -0.65 20.64 18.59
C GLY A 350 -0.15 20.18 17.22
N SER A 351 -0.01 21.12 16.29
CA SER A 351 0.57 20.85 14.96
C SER A 351 2.05 20.53 15.02
N ASP A 352 2.77 21.13 15.96
CA ASP A 352 4.18 20.88 16.17
C ASP A 352 4.39 19.55 16.90
N PRO A 353 5.29 18.67 16.42
CA PRO A 353 5.55 17.39 17.06
C PRO A 353 6.09 17.56 18.48
N VAL A 354 5.40 16.93 19.44
CA VAL A 354 5.84 16.78 20.82
C VAL A 354 6.69 15.52 20.93
N GLN A 355 7.87 15.66 21.51
CA GLN A 355 8.78 14.55 21.81
C GLN A 355 8.44 13.93 23.17
N LEU A 356 8.34 12.61 23.21
CA LEU A 356 8.12 11.80 24.41
C LEU A 356 9.17 10.68 24.46
N PRO A 357 9.77 10.41 25.63
CA PRO A 357 10.69 9.29 25.78
C PRO A 357 9.93 7.96 25.70
N VAL A 358 10.58 6.93 25.15
CA VAL A 358 10.06 5.57 25.27
C VAL A 358 10.39 5.05 26.66
N LYS A 359 9.39 4.60 27.41
CA LYS A 359 9.55 4.01 28.75
C LYS A 359 9.22 2.52 28.74
N LEU A 360 9.97 1.75 29.53
CA LEU A 360 9.71 0.36 29.82
C LEU A 360 9.05 0.26 31.20
N THR A 361 7.90 -0.39 31.25
CA THR A 361 7.10 -0.58 32.46
C THR A 361 7.12 -2.02 32.95
N SER A 362 6.90 -2.21 34.26
CA SER A 362 6.71 -3.53 34.88
C SER A 362 5.41 -3.54 35.68
N PRO A 363 4.39 -4.36 35.32
CA PRO A 363 4.28 -5.14 34.09
C PRO A 363 4.28 -4.25 32.82
N ILE A 364 4.47 -4.88 31.66
CA ILE A 364 4.49 -4.18 30.36
C ILE A 364 3.12 -3.55 30.08
N THR A 365 3.15 -2.30 29.64
CA THR A 365 1.98 -1.49 29.25
C THR A 365 2.28 -0.75 27.94
N ALA A 366 1.27 -0.07 27.38
CA ALA A 366 1.46 0.80 26.24
C ALA A 366 2.51 1.90 26.51
N ILE A 367 3.20 2.30 25.45
CA ILE A 367 4.31 3.27 25.48
C ILE A 367 3.86 4.71 25.23
N LEU A 368 2.63 4.89 24.76
CA LEU A 368 2.01 6.19 24.49
C LEU A 368 0.50 6.08 24.68
N TYR A 369 -0.07 7.09 25.33
CA TYR A 369 -1.49 7.28 25.54
C TYR A 369 -1.91 8.64 24.98
N ILE A 370 -3.04 8.70 24.27
CA ILE A 370 -3.58 9.95 23.70
C ILE A 370 -5.08 10.04 23.99
N THR A 371 -5.54 11.16 24.55
CA THR A 371 -6.97 11.41 24.79
C THR A 371 -7.31 12.89 24.67
N ALA A 372 -8.59 13.18 24.45
CA ALA A 372 -9.14 14.53 24.62
C ALA A 372 -9.57 14.84 26.06
N ASP A 373 -9.71 13.83 26.91
CA ASP A 373 -10.13 13.98 28.31
C ASP A 373 -8.90 14.11 29.21
N LYS A 374 -8.58 15.36 29.55
CA LYS A 374 -7.43 15.67 30.40
C LYS A 374 -7.55 15.03 31.78
N GLN A 375 -8.75 15.04 32.37
CA GLN A 375 -8.96 14.48 33.71
C GLN A 375 -8.76 12.96 33.67
N HIS A 376 -9.35 12.28 32.69
CA HIS A 376 -9.11 10.84 32.48
C HIS A 376 -7.61 10.55 32.34
N MET A 377 -6.86 11.38 31.61
CA MET A 377 -5.41 11.20 31.45
C MET A 377 -4.64 11.34 32.77
N GLU A 378 -5.01 12.32 33.61
CA GLU A 378 -4.38 12.51 34.93
C GLU A 378 -4.72 11.37 35.91
N GLU A 379 -5.88 10.75 35.74
CA GLU A 379 -6.33 9.60 36.54
C GLU A 379 -5.70 8.27 36.07
N LEU A 380 -5.25 8.16 34.81
CA LEU A 380 -4.66 6.93 34.27
C LEU A 380 -3.49 6.42 35.10
N LYS A 381 -2.66 7.30 35.66
CA LYS A 381 -1.54 6.90 36.54
C LYS A 381 -1.96 6.07 37.76
N HIS A 382 -3.22 6.21 38.19
CA HIS A 382 -3.79 5.46 39.31
C HIS A 382 -4.41 4.12 38.86
N ALA A 383 -4.79 4.01 37.59
CA ALA A 383 -5.37 2.80 36.99
C ALA A 383 -4.29 1.88 36.37
N ILE A 384 -3.20 2.46 35.88
CA ILE A 384 -2.05 1.71 35.34
C ILE A 384 -1.20 1.26 36.53
N HIS A 385 -1.44 0.04 37.01
CA HIS A 385 -0.74 -0.53 38.16
C HIS A 385 0.68 -1.01 37.78
N VAL A 386 1.62 -0.07 37.67
CA VAL A 386 3.04 -0.33 37.45
C VAL A 386 3.83 -0.31 38.77
N THR A 387 4.76 -1.26 38.91
CA THR A 387 5.71 -1.31 40.02
C THR A 387 7.02 -0.60 39.69
N GLY A 388 7.35 -0.48 38.41
CA GLY A 388 8.55 0.18 37.93
C GLY A 388 8.34 0.80 36.55
N VAL A 389 8.87 2.01 36.38
CA VAL A 389 8.88 2.73 35.11
C VAL A 389 10.30 3.27 34.93
N VAL A 390 10.95 2.85 33.86
CA VAL A 390 12.30 3.31 33.52
C VAL A 390 12.34 3.73 32.06
N GLU A 391 13.22 4.66 31.70
CA GLU A 391 13.47 4.96 30.29
C GLU A 391 13.99 3.69 29.60
N ALA A 392 13.50 3.43 28.38
CA ALA A 392 13.89 2.25 27.64
C ALA A 392 15.41 2.26 27.34
N PRO A 393 16.10 1.12 27.52
CA PRO A 393 17.52 1.04 27.20
C PRO A 393 17.74 1.24 25.69
N ALA A 394 18.94 1.70 25.36
CA ALA A 394 19.39 1.74 23.97
C ALA A 394 19.37 0.33 23.35
N HIS A 395 18.98 0.25 22.08
CA HIS A 395 19.04 -0.99 21.33
C HIS A 395 20.47 -1.47 21.16
N GLU A 396 20.65 -2.79 21.13
CA GLU A 396 21.96 -3.39 20.91
C GLU A 396 22.52 -2.98 19.53
N HIS A 397 23.77 -2.50 19.51
CA HIS A 397 24.39 -1.95 18.31
C HIS A 397 24.33 -2.90 17.12
N HIS A 398 24.49 -4.21 17.35
CA HIS A 398 24.50 -5.21 16.29
C HIS A 398 23.12 -5.36 15.61
N ILE A 399 22.02 -5.15 16.32
CA ILE A 399 20.65 -5.15 15.76
C ILE A 399 20.50 -3.94 14.82
N ILE A 400 20.86 -2.75 15.31
CA ILE A 400 20.79 -1.52 14.52
C ILE A 400 21.70 -1.61 13.29
N ALA A 401 22.91 -2.12 13.46
CA ALA A 401 23.87 -2.33 12.39
C ALA A 401 23.35 -3.32 11.33
N LEU A 402 22.69 -4.41 11.76
CA LEU A 402 22.07 -5.38 10.86
C LEU A 402 20.98 -4.72 10.00
N HIS A 403 20.12 -3.88 10.58
CA HIS A 403 19.09 -3.20 9.82
C HIS A 403 19.65 -2.09 8.90
N LYS A 404 20.60 -1.29 9.38
CA LYS A 404 21.20 -0.19 8.58
C LYS A 404 22.12 -0.68 7.46
N HIS A 405 22.90 -1.73 7.71
CA HIS A 405 23.99 -2.16 6.81
C HIS A 405 23.81 -3.56 6.23
N GLY A 406 22.94 -4.40 6.79
CA GLY A 406 22.73 -5.79 6.35
C GLY A 406 23.69 -6.79 6.98
N HIS A 407 24.54 -6.35 7.90
CA HIS A 407 25.51 -7.19 8.61
C HIS A 407 25.65 -6.74 10.06
N GLN A 408 25.79 -7.70 11.00
CA GLN A 408 25.86 -7.42 12.44
C GLN A 408 27.07 -6.56 12.85
N LEU A 409 28.18 -6.66 12.10
CA LEU A 409 29.40 -5.86 12.29
C LEU A 409 29.28 -4.42 11.77
N GLY A 410 28.16 -4.06 11.13
CA GLY A 410 27.99 -2.76 10.47
C GLY A 410 28.79 -2.63 9.18
N GLY A 411 28.68 -1.46 8.54
CA GLY A 411 29.55 -1.10 7.41
C GLY A 411 30.88 -0.59 7.95
N LEU A 412 31.99 -1.21 7.57
CA LEU A 412 33.33 -0.69 7.90
C LEU A 412 33.48 0.73 7.33
N PRO A 413 34.06 1.69 8.10
CA PRO A 413 34.17 3.09 7.67
C PRO A 413 34.84 3.23 6.31
N ALA A 414 34.48 4.25 5.52
CA ALA A 414 35.10 4.49 4.21
C ALA A 414 36.63 4.57 4.28
N PHE A 415 37.17 5.14 5.38
CA PHE A 415 38.61 5.20 5.62
C PHE A 415 39.28 3.82 5.69
N PHE A 416 38.61 2.81 6.23
CA PHE A 416 39.13 1.43 6.26
C PHE A 416 39.34 0.89 4.83
N TRP A 417 38.35 1.10 3.95
CA TRP A 417 38.46 0.69 2.54
C TRP A 417 39.50 1.50 1.77
N VAL A 418 39.63 2.81 2.05
CA VAL A 418 40.69 3.64 1.48
C VAL A 418 42.07 3.17 1.94
N SER A 419 42.22 2.80 3.21
CA SER A 419 43.46 2.24 3.76
C SER A 419 43.82 0.91 3.10
N ILE A 420 42.86 -0.01 2.93
CA ILE A 420 43.07 -1.27 2.19
C ILE A 420 43.49 -0.99 0.75
N ALA A 421 42.77 -0.11 0.03
CA ALA A 421 43.09 0.22 -1.35
C ALA A 421 44.50 0.83 -1.48
N PHE A 422 44.88 1.70 -0.54
CA PHE A 422 46.23 2.25 -0.46
C PHE A 422 47.29 1.17 -0.23
N LEU A 423 47.06 0.25 0.71
CA LEU A 423 47.98 -0.83 1.03
C LEU A 423 48.16 -1.79 -0.15
N ILE A 424 47.06 -2.12 -0.84
CA ILE A 424 47.08 -2.88 -2.10
C ILE A 424 47.91 -2.14 -3.16
N ALA A 425 47.71 -0.84 -3.36
CA ALA A 425 48.46 -0.06 -4.34
C ALA A 425 49.97 -0.04 -4.02
N VAL A 426 50.34 0.21 -2.76
CA VAL A 426 51.73 0.20 -2.31
C VAL A 426 52.37 -1.17 -2.51
N PHE A 427 51.65 -2.25 -2.18
CA PHE A 427 52.11 -3.62 -2.41
C PHE A 427 52.38 -3.91 -3.89
N HIS A 428 51.46 -3.50 -4.79
CA HIS A 428 51.64 -3.70 -6.23
C HIS A 428 52.78 -2.85 -6.80
N LEU A 429 52.98 -1.62 -6.31
CA LEU A 429 54.13 -0.79 -6.66
C LEU A 429 55.44 -1.42 -6.19
N PHE A 430 55.46 -2.00 -4.99
CA PHE A 430 56.63 -2.72 -4.48
C PHE A 430 56.93 -3.97 -5.32
N LEU A 431 55.91 -4.75 -5.67
CA LEU A 431 56.04 -5.93 -6.53
C LEU A 431 56.54 -5.57 -7.93
N ALA A 432 56.00 -4.48 -8.52
CA ALA A 432 56.47 -3.95 -9.79
C ALA A 432 57.94 -3.48 -9.71
N LYS A 433 58.34 -2.82 -8.61
CA LYS A 433 59.74 -2.42 -8.37
C LYS A 433 60.65 -3.63 -8.23
N LEU A 434 60.22 -4.70 -7.55
CA LEU A 434 60.99 -5.93 -7.40
C LEU A 434 61.21 -6.61 -8.75
N ILE A 435 60.14 -6.79 -9.54
CA ILE A 435 60.21 -7.36 -10.88
C ILE A 435 61.10 -6.50 -11.79
N TYR A 436 60.95 -5.17 -11.74
CA TYR A 436 61.80 -4.25 -12.51
C TYR A 436 63.27 -4.37 -12.11
N ASN A 437 63.59 -4.40 -10.82
CA ASN A 437 64.97 -4.55 -10.37
C ASN A 437 65.57 -5.93 -10.75
N GLU A 438 64.76 -6.98 -10.79
CA GLU A 438 65.24 -8.32 -11.13
C GLU A 438 65.42 -8.52 -12.65
N TYR A 439 64.50 -8.00 -13.48
CA TYR A 439 64.59 -8.08 -14.93
C TYR A 439 65.44 -6.99 -15.59
N CYS A 440 65.39 -5.75 -15.09
CA CYS A 440 66.12 -4.61 -15.65
C CYS A 440 67.38 -4.24 -14.85
N GLY A 441 67.42 -4.48 -13.53
CA GLY A 441 68.56 -4.11 -12.69
C GLY A 441 69.78 -5.03 -12.80
N ASN A 442 69.62 -6.26 -13.29
CA ASN A 442 70.75 -7.18 -13.52
C ASN A 442 71.54 -6.90 -14.81
N GLN A 443 71.10 -6.00 -15.69
CA GLN A 443 71.88 -5.65 -16.89
C GLN A 443 73.08 -4.75 -16.59
N GLU A 444 73.12 -4.02 -15.47
CA GLU A 444 74.26 -3.15 -15.15
C GLU A 444 75.46 -3.91 -14.55
N LYS A 445 75.25 -5.03 -13.85
CA LYS A 445 76.37 -5.83 -13.30
C LYS A 445 77.11 -6.66 -14.35
N ALA A 446 76.52 -6.89 -15.52
CA ALA A 446 77.17 -7.61 -16.63
C ALA A 446 77.98 -6.69 -17.57
N ARG A 447 77.87 -5.36 -17.44
CA ARG A 447 78.51 -4.38 -18.35
C ARG A 447 79.81 -3.76 -17.81
N GLY A 448 80.23 -4.11 -16.58
CA GLY A 448 81.44 -3.58 -15.91
C GLY A 448 82.70 -4.45 -16.01
N ARG A 449 82.66 -5.58 -16.74
CA ARG A 449 83.86 -6.36 -17.09
C ARG A 449 83.93 -6.43 -18.60
N TYR A 450 84.61 -5.47 -19.22
CA TYR A 450 85.28 -5.52 -20.54
C TYR A 450 85.45 -4.09 -21.07
N VAL A 451 86.37 -3.28 -20.50
CA VAL A 451 87.26 -2.35 -21.22
C VAL A 451 88.49 -2.09 -20.33
N VAL A 452 89.66 -2.52 -20.85
CA VAL A 452 91.09 -2.20 -20.57
C VAL A 452 91.50 -1.74 -19.17
#